data_AF-A0A914IMF9-F1
#
_entry.id   AF-A0A914IMF9-F1
#
_cell.length_a   1.000
_cell.length_b   1.000
_cell.length_c   1.000
_cell.angle_alpha   90.00
_cell.angle_beta   90.00
_cell.angle_gamma   90.00
#
_symmetry.space_group_name_H-M   'P 1'
#
loop_
_entity.id
_entity.type
_entity.pdbx_description
1 polymer ?
#
loop_
_entity_poly.entity_id
_entity_poly.type
_entity_poly.pdbx_seq_one_letter_code
_entity_poly.pdbx_strand_id
1 'polypeptide(L)'
;MSEAEEGKVYVQARRSVDTYRYPFFLNEHDKYRTFCNRFHVVTVTKALWIYHLLLVVLITVSFFYQQLLYLWPLWVFVFMSGYTIFRQKHVWMWFFVIYVGLTFVMFILFGAYLFFFSIFIRRTQKTESIFDSTTISILIHLATLAFCLLHLWQFRVVNATRQYFKDKHEIADKIPFGYK
;
A
#
# COMPACT_ATOMS: atom_id res chain seq x y z
N MET A 1 -43.37 -8.88 -23.45
CA MET A 1 -42.02 -8.75 -22.88
C MET A 1 -42.16 -8.73 -21.37
N SER A 2 -41.37 -9.55 -20.68
CA SER A 2 -41.41 -9.68 -19.21
C SER A 2 -40.70 -8.47 -18.59
N GLU A 3 -41.20 -7.93 -17.47
CA GLU A 3 -40.59 -6.82 -16.71
C GLU A 3 -39.10 -7.06 -16.37
N ALA A 4 -38.67 -8.33 -16.36
CA ALA A 4 -37.27 -8.71 -16.17
C ALA A 4 -36.33 -8.36 -17.35
N GLU A 5 -36.87 -8.22 -18.57
CA GLU A 5 -36.08 -7.82 -19.75
C GLU A 5 -35.88 -6.31 -19.82
N GLU A 6 -36.89 -5.50 -19.46
CA GLU A 6 -36.76 -4.04 -19.42
C GLU A 6 -35.74 -3.57 -18.37
N GLY A 7 -35.67 -4.26 -17.21
CA GLY A 7 -34.66 -3.97 -16.19
C GLY A 7 -33.22 -4.21 -16.66
N LYS A 8 -32.99 -5.22 -17.52
CA LYS A 8 -31.65 -5.49 -18.08
C LYS A 8 -31.26 -4.46 -19.13
N VAL A 9 -32.20 -4.02 -19.97
CA VAL A 9 -31.97 -2.96 -20.96
C VAL A 9 -31.69 -1.63 -20.28
N TYR A 10 -32.39 -1.30 -19.18
CA TYR A 10 -32.12 -0.08 -18.40
C TYR A 10 -30.75 -0.10 -17.73
N VAL A 11 -30.32 -1.23 -17.16
CA VAL A 11 -28.98 -1.35 -16.54
C VAL A 11 -27.87 -1.29 -17.60
N GLN A 12 -28.09 -1.86 -18.78
CA GLN A 12 -27.14 -1.85 -19.89
C GLN A 12 -27.08 -0.49 -20.60
N ALA A 13 -28.21 0.22 -20.70
CA ALA A 13 -28.29 1.60 -21.18
C ALA A 13 -27.69 2.61 -20.19
N ARG A 14 -27.83 2.40 -18.88
CA ARG A 14 -27.17 3.26 -17.88
C ARG A 14 -25.65 3.09 -17.92
N ARG A 15 -25.16 1.86 -18.09
CA ARG A 15 -23.73 1.61 -18.34
C ARG A 15 -23.25 2.28 -19.62
N SER A 16 -24.01 2.21 -20.72
CA SER A 16 -23.56 2.82 -21.98
C SER A 16 -23.60 4.36 -21.93
N VAL A 17 -24.59 4.98 -21.30
CA VAL A 17 -24.66 6.45 -21.18
C VAL A 17 -23.52 6.99 -20.30
N ASP A 18 -23.15 6.30 -19.22
CA ASP A 18 -21.96 6.68 -18.42
C ASP A 18 -20.65 6.46 -19.21
N THR A 19 -20.61 5.49 -20.12
CA THR A 19 -19.47 5.21 -21.01
C THR A 19 -19.27 6.31 -22.06
N TYR A 20 -20.36 6.89 -22.58
CA TYR A 20 -20.30 7.94 -23.61
C TYR A 20 -20.18 9.36 -23.05
N ARG A 21 -20.50 9.60 -21.77
CA ARG A 21 -20.30 10.92 -21.15
C ARG A 21 -18.83 11.22 -20.84
N TYR A 22 -17.98 10.20 -20.77
CA TYR A 22 -16.57 10.32 -20.41
C TYR A 22 -15.69 9.23 -21.06
N PRO A 23 -15.50 9.22 -22.40
CA PRO A 23 -14.68 8.23 -23.08
C PRO A 23 -13.19 8.22 -22.64
N PHE A 24 -12.72 9.28 -21.98
CA PHE A 24 -11.39 9.34 -21.36
C PHE A 24 -11.23 8.46 -20.12
N PHE A 25 -12.30 8.17 -19.37
CA PHE A 25 -12.19 7.46 -18.10
C PHE A 25 -12.02 5.94 -18.26
N LEU A 26 -12.52 5.34 -19.36
CA LEU A 26 -12.39 3.90 -19.56
C LEU A 26 -10.96 3.44 -19.89
N ASN A 27 -10.18 4.24 -20.62
CA ASN A 27 -8.79 3.90 -20.95
C ASN A 27 -7.83 4.17 -19.77
N GLU A 28 -8.14 5.16 -18.92
CA GLU A 28 -7.38 5.39 -17.67
C GLU A 28 -7.67 4.33 -16.59
N HIS A 29 -8.86 3.71 -16.63
CA HIS A 29 -9.25 2.71 -15.66
C HIS A 29 -8.37 1.46 -15.66
N ASP A 30 -7.66 1.14 -16.75
CA ASP A 30 -6.71 0.04 -16.82
C ASP A 30 -5.29 0.45 -16.38
N LYS A 31 -4.90 1.71 -16.62
CA LYS A 31 -3.60 2.27 -16.21
C LYS A 31 -3.41 2.25 -14.69
N TYR A 32 -4.50 2.37 -13.93
CA TYR A 32 -4.51 2.45 -12.46
C TYR A 32 -4.97 1.16 -11.79
N ARG A 33 -4.77 0.01 -12.45
CA ARG A 33 -4.98 -1.32 -11.85
C ARG A 33 -3.66 -2.01 -11.53
N THR A 34 -3.72 -2.85 -10.51
CA THR A 34 -2.62 -3.63 -9.94
C THR A 34 -3.06 -5.07 -9.79
N PHE A 35 -2.08 -5.99 -9.66
CA PHE A 35 -2.30 -7.43 -9.61
C PHE A 35 -3.18 -7.94 -10.78
N CYS A 36 -2.54 -8.20 -11.92
CA CYS A 36 -3.19 -8.77 -13.11
C CYS A 36 -4.44 -7.98 -13.57
N ASN A 37 -4.40 -6.65 -13.52
CA ASN A 37 -5.52 -5.76 -13.84
C ASN A 37 -6.82 -6.03 -13.06
N ARG A 38 -6.75 -6.62 -11.86
CA ARG A 38 -7.93 -6.93 -11.06
C ARG A 38 -8.29 -5.85 -10.05
N PHE A 39 -7.29 -5.26 -9.39
CA PHE A 39 -7.54 -4.34 -8.28
C PHE A 39 -7.12 -2.91 -8.60
N HIS A 40 -8.02 -1.96 -8.37
CA HIS A 40 -7.70 -0.54 -8.52
C HIS A 40 -6.67 -0.10 -7.45
N VAL A 41 -5.68 0.72 -7.83
CA VAL A 41 -4.59 1.18 -6.97
C VAL A 41 -5.08 1.81 -5.66
N VAL A 42 -6.20 2.55 -5.70
CA VAL A 42 -6.82 3.17 -4.51
C VAL A 42 -7.31 2.11 -3.53
N THR A 43 -7.93 1.04 -4.02
CA THR A 43 -8.44 -0.05 -3.16
C THR A 43 -7.29 -0.78 -2.50
N VAL A 44 -6.23 -1.08 -3.25
CA VAL A 44 -5.03 -1.72 -2.70
C VAL A 44 -4.33 -0.80 -1.70
N THR A 45 -4.24 0.50 -1.99
CA THR A 45 -3.65 1.49 -1.08
C THR A 45 -4.42 1.61 0.24
N LYS A 46 -5.76 1.53 0.20
CA LYS A 46 -6.59 1.46 1.41
C LYS A 46 -6.33 0.19 2.21
N ALA A 47 -6.22 -0.97 1.53
CA ALA A 47 -5.90 -2.23 2.18
C ALA A 47 -4.49 -2.19 2.83
N LEU A 48 -3.51 -1.60 2.14
CA LEU A 48 -2.15 -1.37 2.66
C LEU A 48 -2.15 -0.44 3.89
N TRP A 49 -2.98 0.60 3.86
CA TRP A 49 -3.15 1.48 5.02
C TRP A 49 -3.74 0.73 6.22
N ILE A 50 -4.78 -0.09 6.01
CA ILE A 50 -5.35 -0.94 7.09
C ILE A 50 -4.29 -1.91 7.62
N TYR A 51 -3.51 -2.54 6.74
CA TYR A 51 -2.40 -3.40 7.13
C TYR A 51 -1.39 -2.68 8.03
N HIS A 52 -0.98 -1.46 7.67
CA HIS A 52 -0.05 -0.68 8.50
C HIS A 52 -0.67 -0.19 9.81
N LEU A 53 -1.97 0.14 9.82
CA LEU A 53 -2.69 0.47 11.05
C LEU A 53 -2.68 -0.72 12.01
N LEU A 54 -3.01 -1.91 11.52
CA LEU A 54 -2.96 -3.14 12.33
C LEU A 54 -1.55 -3.44 12.83
N LEU A 55 -0.53 -3.20 12.01
CA LEU A 55 0.87 -3.38 12.40
C LEU A 55 1.25 -2.42 13.55
N VAL A 56 0.88 -1.14 13.45
CA VAL A 56 1.14 -0.16 14.52
C VAL A 56 0.39 -0.49 15.81
N VAL A 57 -0.87 -0.97 15.70
CA VAL A 57 -1.64 -1.48 16.86
C VAL A 57 -0.91 -2.67 17.50
N LEU A 58 -0.47 -3.64 16.71
CA LEU A 58 0.22 -4.82 17.20
C LEU A 58 1.51 -4.44 17.94
N ILE A 59 2.34 -3.58 17.33
CA ILE A 59 3.56 -3.06 17.97
C ILE A 59 3.22 -2.36 19.29
N THR A 60 2.19 -1.50 19.29
CA THR A 60 1.78 -0.77 20.50
C THR A 60 1.37 -1.71 21.63
N VAL A 61 0.64 -2.78 21.32
CA VAL A 61 0.21 -3.78 22.31
C VAL A 61 1.40 -4.63 22.79
N SER A 62 2.34 -4.96 21.90
CA SER A 62 3.51 -5.80 22.23
C SER A 62 4.58 -5.09 23.07
N PHE A 63 4.75 -3.77 22.96
CA PHE A 63 5.88 -3.04 23.55
C PHE A 63 5.56 -2.26 24.85
N PHE A 64 4.45 -2.57 25.52
CA PHE A 64 3.95 -1.93 26.75
C PHE A 64 3.60 -0.43 26.62
N TYR A 65 2.74 0.07 27.53
CA TYR A 65 2.23 1.44 27.49
C TYR A 65 3.33 2.52 27.59
N GLN A 66 4.45 2.24 28.28
CA GLN A 66 5.54 3.20 28.43
C GLN A 66 6.22 3.57 27.10
N GLN A 67 6.17 2.70 26.09
CA GLN A 67 6.74 2.99 24.77
C GLN A 67 5.81 3.79 23.86
N LEU A 68 4.54 4.02 24.22
CA LEU A 68 3.60 4.85 23.44
C LEU A 68 4.14 6.27 23.21
N LEU A 69 4.83 6.84 24.21
CA LEU A 69 5.46 8.16 24.11
C LEU A 69 6.61 8.23 23.10
N TYR A 70 7.12 7.09 22.64
CA TYR A 70 8.13 7.04 21.57
C TYR A 70 7.53 6.59 20.23
N LEU A 71 6.36 5.94 20.26
CA LEU A 71 5.65 5.46 19.08
C LEU A 71 4.63 6.48 18.52
N TRP A 72 4.35 7.60 19.20
CA TRP A 72 3.40 8.62 18.72
C TRP A 72 3.69 9.14 17.30
N PRO A 73 4.94 9.29 16.82
CA PRO A 73 5.17 9.74 15.45
C PRO A 73 4.62 8.75 14.43
N LEU A 74 4.72 7.44 14.68
CA LEU A 74 4.16 6.40 13.80
C LEU A 74 2.64 6.51 13.71
N TRP A 75 1.98 6.74 14.86
CA TRP A 75 0.54 6.99 14.90
C TRP A 75 0.16 8.22 14.07
N VAL A 76 0.91 9.33 14.19
CA VAL A 76 0.67 10.53 13.39
C VAL A 76 0.80 10.24 11.89
N PHE A 77 1.83 9.51 11.45
CA PHE A 77 1.99 9.14 10.04
C PHE A 77 0.85 8.24 9.54
N VAL A 78 0.40 7.27 10.33
CA VAL A 78 -0.72 6.39 9.95
C VAL A 78 -2.04 7.17 9.88
N PHE A 79 -2.34 8.06 10.83
CA PHE A 79 -3.56 8.86 10.76
C PHE A 79 -3.53 9.89 9.63
N MET A 80 -2.39 10.56 9.42
CA MET A 80 -2.22 11.49 8.30
C MET A 80 -2.37 10.77 6.95
N SER A 81 -1.75 9.60 6.77
CA SER A 81 -1.92 8.81 5.55
C SER A 81 -3.37 8.33 5.34
N GLY A 82 -4.07 7.98 6.41
CA GLY A 82 -5.50 7.64 6.34
C GLY A 82 -6.33 8.82 5.85
N TYR A 83 -6.19 9.97 6.52
CA TYR A 83 -6.90 11.20 6.16
C TYR A 83 -6.72 11.58 4.68
N THR A 84 -5.51 11.41 4.14
CA THR A 84 -5.18 11.83 2.78
C THR A 84 -5.75 10.89 1.72
N ILE A 85 -5.78 9.58 2.01
CA ILE A 85 -6.46 8.59 1.17
C ILE A 85 -7.97 8.87 1.11
N PHE A 86 -8.61 9.17 2.24
CA PHE A 86 -10.05 9.46 2.28
C PHE A 86 -10.41 10.78 1.60
N ARG A 87 -9.56 11.82 1.75
CA ARG A 87 -9.75 13.12 1.10
C ARG A 87 -9.29 13.16 -0.36
N GLN A 88 -8.68 12.09 -0.87
CA GLN A 88 -8.17 11.99 -2.25
C GLN A 88 -7.22 13.14 -2.64
N LYS A 89 -6.45 13.67 -1.67
CA LYS A 89 -5.55 14.80 -1.92
C LYS A 89 -4.17 14.32 -2.31
N HIS A 90 -3.82 14.44 -3.60
CA HIS A 90 -2.55 13.96 -4.15
C HIS A 90 -1.31 14.58 -3.47
N VAL A 91 -1.33 15.86 -3.12
CA VAL A 91 -0.19 16.55 -2.46
C VAL A 91 0.16 15.87 -1.15
N TRP A 92 -0.85 15.45 -0.40
CA TRP A 92 -0.66 14.91 0.93
C TRP A 92 -0.37 13.39 0.93
N MET A 93 -0.51 12.71 -0.21
CA MET A 93 -0.08 11.33 -0.36
C MET A 93 1.44 11.17 -0.18
N TRP A 94 2.23 12.24 -0.32
CA TRP A 94 3.66 12.23 -0.04
C TRP A 94 3.98 11.79 1.39
N PHE A 95 3.14 12.13 2.37
CA PHE A 95 3.33 11.63 3.74
C PHE A 95 3.26 10.11 3.80
N PHE A 96 2.37 9.49 3.02
CA PHE A 96 2.28 8.04 2.98
C PHE A 96 3.46 7.42 2.23
N VAL A 97 3.90 8.04 1.13
CA VAL A 97 5.10 7.61 0.38
C VAL A 97 6.34 7.67 1.27
N ILE A 98 6.54 8.77 2.00
CA ILE A 98 7.65 8.94 2.94
C ILE A 98 7.56 7.91 4.07
N TYR A 99 6.37 7.70 4.64
CA TYR A 99 6.17 6.68 5.67
C TYR A 99 6.58 5.28 5.20
N VAL A 100 6.08 4.83 4.04
CA VAL A 100 6.44 3.52 3.48
C VAL A 100 7.93 3.44 3.15
N GLY A 101 8.53 4.54 2.70
CA GLY A 101 9.98 4.64 2.47
C GLY A 101 10.79 4.50 3.77
N LEU A 102 10.36 5.16 4.85
CA LEU A 102 11.01 5.07 6.15
C LEU A 102 10.88 3.66 6.74
N THR A 103 9.69 3.03 6.66
CA THR A 103 9.52 1.65 7.12
C THR A 103 10.40 0.69 6.32
N PHE A 104 10.52 0.88 5.01
CA PHE A 104 11.42 0.09 4.16
C PHE A 104 12.88 0.19 4.61
N VAL A 105 13.39 1.41 4.86
CA VAL A 105 14.76 1.61 5.36
C VAL A 105 14.96 0.95 6.73
N MET A 106 14.00 1.12 7.65
CA MET A 106 14.05 0.48 8.97
C MET A 106 14.09 -1.04 8.87
N PHE A 107 13.30 -1.64 7.98
CA PHE A 107 13.31 -3.10 7.75
C PHE A 107 14.62 -3.59 7.14
N ILE A 108 15.24 -2.83 6.23
CA ILE A 108 16.59 -3.17 5.71
C ILE A 108 17.61 -3.15 6.84
N LEU A 109 17.61 -2.11 7.67
CA LEU A 109 18.53 -2.00 8.80
C LEU A 109 18.31 -3.12 9.82
N PHE A 110 17.05 -3.45 10.13
CA PHE A 110 16.69 -4.55 11.00
C PHE A 110 17.10 -5.91 10.43
N GLY A 111 16.87 -6.15 9.13
CA GLY A 111 17.32 -7.35 8.44
C GLY A 111 18.84 -7.50 8.43
N ALA A 112 19.57 -6.40 8.17
CA ALA A 112 21.02 -6.38 8.26
C ALA A 112 21.51 -6.65 9.70
N TYR A 113 20.86 -6.07 10.71
CA TYR A 113 21.15 -6.33 12.11
C TYR A 113 20.96 -7.81 12.47
N LEU A 114 19.81 -8.41 12.10
CA LEU A 114 19.55 -9.84 12.32
C LEU A 114 20.57 -10.73 11.59
N PHE A 115 21.01 -10.32 10.41
CA PHE A 115 22.06 -11.02 9.66
C PHE A 115 23.40 -11.02 10.42
N PHE A 116 23.88 -9.85 10.85
CA PHE A 116 25.12 -9.77 11.63
C PHE A 116 25.02 -10.53 12.95
N PHE A 117 23.86 -10.45 13.61
CA PHE A 117 23.59 -11.17 14.86
C PHE A 117 23.60 -12.69 14.65
N SER A 118 23.01 -13.20 13.56
CA SER A 118 23.05 -14.62 13.19
C SER A 118 24.47 -15.13 12.96
N ILE A 119 25.32 -14.34 12.29
CA ILE A 119 26.75 -14.67 12.10
C ILE A 119 27.49 -14.72 13.45
N PHE A 120 27.23 -13.75 14.32
CA PHE A 120 27.88 -13.67 15.62
C PHE A 120 27.49 -14.85 16.52
N ILE A 121 26.19 -15.18 16.60
CA ILE A 121 25.69 -16.34 17.35
C ILE A 121 26.33 -17.62 16.85
N ARG A 122 26.39 -17.82 15.53
CA ARG A 122 27.01 -19.00 14.90
C ARG A 122 28.48 -19.16 15.29
N ARG A 123 29.21 -18.06 15.54
CA ARG A 123 30.61 -18.11 16.02
C ARG A 123 30.71 -18.46 17.51
N THR A 124 29.71 -18.08 18.31
CA THR A 124 29.70 -18.34 19.76
C THR A 124 29.15 -19.73 20.15
N GLN A 125 28.22 -20.31 19.38
CA GLN A 125 27.69 -21.65 19.62
C GLN A 125 28.50 -22.69 18.82
N LYS A 126 29.43 -23.38 19.48
CA LYS A 126 30.27 -24.44 18.88
C LYS A 126 29.55 -25.77 18.63
N THR A 127 28.26 -25.90 18.95
CA THR A 127 27.59 -27.20 19.12
C THR A 127 26.26 -27.40 18.39
N GLU A 128 25.82 -26.48 17.52
CA GLU A 128 24.65 -26.74 16.66
C GLU A 128 25.05 -27.41 15.35
N SER A 129 24.15 -28.24 14.81
CA SER A 129 24.36 -28.90 13.52
C SER A 129 24.60 -27.85 12.43
N ILE A 130 25.65 -28.04 11.64
CA ILE A 130 26.04 -27.09 10.57
C ILE A 130 24.88 -26.89 9.55
N PHE A 131 24.02 -27.90 9.42
CA PHE A 131 22.86 -27.90 8.54
C PHE A 131 21.73 -26.99 9.04
N ASP A 132 21.43 -26.98 10.34
CA ASP A 132 20.35 -26.13 10.90
C ASP A 132 20.71 -24.65 10.80
N SER A 133 21.95 -24.30 11.17
CA SER A 133 22.43 -22.92 11.14
C SER A 133 22.48 -22.31 9.74
N THR A 134 22.90 -23.10 8.73
CA THR A 134 22.97 -22.64 7.34
C THR A 134 21.58 -22.48 6.73
N THR A 135 20.66 -23.40 7.05
CA THR A 135 19.26 -23.34 6.59
C THR A 135 18.54 -22.13 7.17
N ILE A 136 18.69 -21.88 8.48
CA ILE A 136 18.12 -20.69 9.14
C ILE A 136 18.65 -19.42 8.50
N SER A 137 19.96 -19.34 8.22
CA SER A 137 20.55 -18.18 7.55
C SER A 137 19.93 -17.95 6.16
N ILE A 138 19.81 -18.98 5.33
CA ILE A 138 19.20 -18.87 3.99
C ILE A 138 17.73 -18.44 4.09
N LEU A 139 16.98 -18.98 5.04
CA LEU A 139 15.58 -18.61 5.27
C LEU A 139 15.45 -17.13 5.66
N ILE A 140 16.33 -16.61 6.53
CA ILE A 140 16.36 -15.19 6.89
C ILE A 140 16.64 -14.32 5.66
N HIS A 141 17.54 -14.74 4.76
CA HIS A 141 17.83 -14.00 3.52
C HIS A 141 16.64 -13.97 2.57
N LEU A 142 16.03 -15.13 2.32
CA LEU A 142 14.87 -15.23 1.44
C LEU A 142 13.68 -14.42 1.99
N ALA A 143 13.46 -14.48 3.30
CA ALA A 143 12.45 -13.67 3.95
C ALA A 143 12.74 -12.17 3.78
N THR A 144 13.97 -11.74 4.04
CA THR A 144 14.38 -10.32 3.90
C THR A 144 14.21 -9.84 2.45
N LEU A 145 14.63 -10.65 1.47
CA LEU A 145 14.47 -10.33 0.05
C LEU A 145 12.99 -10.20 -0.34
N ALA A 146 12.15 -11.15 0.09
CA ALA A 146 10.71 -11.11 -0.16
C ALA A 146 10.07 -9.87 0.47
N PHE A 147 10.45 -9.53 1.71
CA PHE A 147 10.01 -8.31 2.38
C PHE A 147 10.42 -7.04 1.63
N CYS A 148 11.65 -6.98 1.12
CA CYS A 148 12.12 -5.85 0.33
C CYS A 148 11.32 -5.68 -0.97
N LEU A 149 11.09 -6.78 -1.71
CA LEU A 149 10.29 -6.77 -2.93
C LEU A 149 8.84 -6.32 -2.65
N LEU A 150 8.27 -6.79 -1.54
CA LEU A 150 6.93 -6.40 -1.11
C LEU A 150 6.84 -4.90 -0.79
N HIS A 151 7.83 -4.33 -0.09
CA HIS A 151 7.88 -2.89 0.18
C HIS A 151 8.09 -2.04 -1.07
N LEU A 152 8.95 -2.48 -2.00
CA LEU A 152 9.11 -1.82 -3.30
C LEU A 152 7.79 -1.82 -4.08
N TRP A 153 7.06 -2.92 -4.04
CA TRP A 153 5.73 -3.01 -4.64
C TRP A 153 4.75 -2.06 -3.95
N GLN A 154 4.70 -2.02 -2.61
CA GLN A 154 3.87 -1.08 -1.85
C GLN A 154 4.16 0.36 -2.24
N PHE A 155 5.44 0.75 -2.33
CA PHE A 155 5.86 2.08 -2.74
C PHE A 155 5.32 2.44 -4.13
N ARG A 156 5.42 1.52 -5.10
CA ARG A 156 4.87 1.74 -6.44
C ARG A 156 3.35 1.91 -6.43
N VAL A 157 2.63 1.11 -5.64
CA VAL A 157 1.16 1.20 -5.54
C VAL A 157 0.73 2.54 -4.95
N VAL A 158 1.36 2.98 -3.85
CA VAL A 158 1.04 4.26 -3.21
C VAL A 158 1.36 5.42 -4.15
N ASN A 159 2.48 5.36 -4.87
CA ASN A 159 2.85 6.38 -5.85
C ASN A 159 1.89 6.41 -7.06
N ALA A 160 1.43 5.25 -7.54
CA ALA A 160 0.42 5.17 -8.59
C ALA A 160 -0.92 5.78 -8.14
N THR A 161 -1.33 5.56 -6.88
CA THR A 161 -2.52 6.19 -6.30
C THR A 161 -2.38 7.71 -6.21
N ARG A 162 -1.20 8.21 -5.83
CA ARG A 162 -0.91 9.64 -5.86
C ARG A 162 -1.07 10.21 -7.27
N GLN A 163 -0.51 9.54 -8.27
CA GLN A 163 -0.63 9.97 -9.67
C GLN A 163 -2.09 9.96 -10.14
N TYR A 164 -2.85 8.92 -9.79
CA TYR A 164 -4.29 8.86 -10.06
C TYR A 164 -5.06 10.06 -9.48
N PHE A 165 -4.80 10.44 -8.23
CA PHE A 165 -5.45 11.60 -7.62
C PHE A 165 -5.01 12.93 -8.25
N LYS A 166 -3.78 13.02 -8.76
CA LYS A 166 -3.28 14.19 -9.48
C LYS A 166 -4.02 14.34 -10.81
N ASP A 167 -4.02 13.28 -11.62
CA ASP A 167 -4.67 13.26 -12.94
C ASP A 167 -6.18 13.54 -12.80
N LYS A 168 -6.84 12.95 -11.79
CA LYS A 168 -8.26 13.22 -11.49
C LYS A 168 -8.54 14.70 -11.16
N HIS A 169 -7.62 15.37 -10.45
CA HIS A 169 -7.76 16.80 -10.12
C HIS A 169 -7.57 17.67 -11.37
N GLU A 170 -6.55 17.37 -12.19
CA GLU A 170 -6.29 18.10 -13.43
C GLU A 170 -7.44 17.98 -14.45
N ILE A 171 -8.15 16.84 -14.49
CA ILE A 171 -9.35 16.67 -15.31
C ILE A 171 -10.50 17.53 -14.77
N ALA A 172 -10.71 17.57 -13.45
CA ALA A 172 -11.76 18.37 -12.83
C ALA A 172 -11.58 19.88 -13.09
N ASP A 173 -10.34 20.36 -13.09
CA ASP A 173 -10.01 21.77 -13.37
C ASP A 173 -10.22 22.16 -14.84
N LYS A 174 -10.21 21.18 -15.77
CA LYS A 174 -10.37 21.41 -17.21
C LYS A 174 -11.82 21.37 -17.69
N ILE A 175 -12.78 20.98 -16.87
CA ILE A 175 -14.20 21.02 -17.24
C ILE A 175 -14.70 22.46 -17.02
N PRO A 176 -14.98 23.25 -18.07
CA PRO A 176 -15.44 24.62 -17.91
C PRO A 176 -16.78 24.64 -17.15
N PHE A 177 -16.94 25.66 -16.31
CA PHE A 177 -18.05 25.94 -15.38
C PHE A 177 -19.49 26.00 -15.97
N GLY A 178 -19.73 25.49 -17.18
CA GLY A 178 -21.02 25.59 -17.89
C GLY A 178 -22.05 24.47 -17.61
N TYR A 179 -21.74 23.50 -16.76
CA TYR A 179 -22.67 22.40 -16.40
C TYR A 179 -22.62 22.09 -14.91
N LYS A 180 -23.00 23.07 -14.07
CA LYS A 180 -23.37 22.83 -12.67
C LYS A 180 -24.88 22.99 -12.52
#